data_AF-A0A4R1TXA4-F1
#
_entry.id   AF-A0A4R1TXA4-F1
#
_cell.length_a   1.000
_cell.length_b   1.000
_cell.length_c   1.000
_cell.angle_alpha   90.00
_cell.angle_beta   90.00
_cell.angle_gamma   90.00
#
_symmetry.space_group_name_H-M   'P 1'
#
loop_
_entity.id
_entity.type
_entity.pdbx_description
1 polymer ?
#
loop_
_entity_poly.entity_id
_entity_poly.type
_entity_poly.pdbx_seq_one_letter_code
_entity_poly.pdbx_strand_id
1 'polypeptide(L)'
;MIQLFGFRAYMFESGLDRIRDSFRASITTMQNHSRDANDLLLDYITSGVDDSEYDDEGALIKSTRHELQHAALETTLALSVVQEAFITSAFHYWERSARAWTGLHKPIFEALVKEVRKADISVSDELSAVNTLNNLIKHNNPDRALDLVKTWPDLFITPPYSTLRRELTWRLGINNATVERVFSIVKASGPV
;
A
#
# COMPACT_ATOMS: atom_id res chain seq x y z
N MET A 1 26.59 -2.48 -26.84
CA MET A 1 26.33 -2.01 -25.46
C MET A 1 25.07 -1.14 -25.37
N ILE A 2 24.91 -0.13 -26.25
CA ILE A 2 23.73 0.76 -26.30
C ILE A 2 22.39 0.00 -26.51
N GLN A 3 22.33 -1.00 -27.40
CA GLN A 3 21.10 -1.78 -27.61
C GLN A 3 20.64 -2.59 -26.38
N LEU A 4 21.55 -3.03 -25.51
CA LEU A 4 21.20 -3.79 -24.30
C LEU A 4 20.64 -2.87 -23.20
N PHE A 5 21.11 -1.62 -23.14
CA PHE A 5 20.62 -0.64 -22.18
C PHE A 5 19.19 -0.21 -22.52
N GLY A 6 18.93 0.13 -23.79
CA GLY A 6 17.58 0.47 -24.25
C GLY A 6 16.57 -0.67 -24.07
N PHE A 7 17.00 -1.93 -24.26
CA PHE A 7 16.13 -3.09 -23.99
C PHE A 7 15.80 -3.23 -22.49
N ARG A 8 16.77 -3.02 -21.59
CA ARG A 8 16.55 -3.07 -20.13
C ARG A 8 15.63 -1.97 -19.65
N ALA A 9 15.81 -0.74 -20.13
CA ALA A 9 14.92 0.40 -19.87
C ALA A 9 13.49 0.07 -20.30
N TYR A 10 13.31 -0.33 -21.55
CA TYR A 10 12.00 -0.71 -22.08
C TYR A 10 11.33 -1.84 -21.28
N MET A 11 12.07 -2.91 -20.95
CA MET A 11 11.52 -4.04 -20.19
C MET A 11 11.10 -3.63 -18.77
N PHE A 12 11.89 -2.77 -18.11
CA PHE A 12 11.59 -2.28 -16.78
C PHE A 12 10.36 -1.36 -16.79
N GLU A 13 10.35 -0.34 -17.66
CA GLU A 13 9.25 0.62 -17.72
C GLU A 13 7.94 -0.05 -18.12
N SER A 14 7.94 -0.85 -19.19
CA SER A 14 6.72 -1.53 -19.64
C SER A 14 6.18 -2.54 -18.62
N GLY A 15 7.06 -3.22 -17.88
CA GLY A 15 6.64 -4.11 -16.80
C GLY A 15 6.06 -3.35 -15.61
N LEU A 16 6.67 -2.24 -15.22
CA LEU A 16 6.16 -1.38 -14.15
C LEU A 16 4.82 -0.73 -14.51
N ASP A 17 4.68 -0.24 -15.75
CA ASP A 17 3.46 0.36 -16.25
C ASP A 17 2.30 -0.65 -16.25
N ARG A 18 2.55 -1.93 -16.61
CA ARG A 18 1.53 -2.99 -16.48
C ARG A 18 1.08 -3.25 -15.05
N ILE A 19 2.00 -3.20 -14.08
CA ILE A 19 1.65 -3.34 -12.65
C ILE A 19 0.80 -2.14 -12.22
N ARG A 20 1.16 -0.93 -12.66
CA ARG A 20 0.41 0.30 -12.38
C ARG A 20 -0.99 0.29 -13.00
N ASP A 21 -1.13 -0.17 -14.23
CA ASP A 21 -2.43 -0.30 -14.89
C ASP A 21 -3.32 -1.33 -14.19
N SER A 22 -2.72 -2.43 -13.71
CA SER A 22 -3.42 -3.43 -12.90
C SER A 22 -3.91 -2.85 -11.57
N PHE A 23 -3.11 -2.01 -10.93
CA PHE A 23 -3.52 -1.25 -9.74
C PHE A 23 -4.73 -0.37 -10.05
N ARG A 24 -4.66 0.46 -11.10
CA ARG A 24 -5.74 1.37 -11.47
C ARG A 24 -7.04 0.65 -11.78
N ALA A 25 -6.97 -0.45 -12.53
CA ALA A 25 -8.15 -1.25 -12.84
C ALA A 25 -8.77 -1.86 -11.57
N SER A 26 -7.94 -2.40 -10.68
CA SER A 26 -8.39 -3.03 -9.43
C SER A 26 -8.98 -2.01 -8.46
N ILE A 27 -8.32 -0.85 -8.31
CA ILE A 27 -8.68 0.13 -7.29
C ILE A 27 -10.01 0.82 -7.59
N THR A 28 -10.32 1.07 -8.86
CA THR A 28 -11.61 1.64 -9.25
C THR A 28 -12.77 0.75 -8.81
N THR A 29 -12.69 -0.56 -9.06
CA THR A 29 -13.72 -1.52 -8.63
C THR A 29 -13.85 -1.56 -7.11
N MET A 30 -12.73 -1.62 -6.39
CA MET A 30 -12.73 -1.67 -4.93
C MET A 30 -13.30 -0.40 -4.29
N GLN A 31 -12.99 0.77 -4.88
CA GLN A 31 -13.53 2.05 -4.42
C GLN A 31 -15.03 2.16 -4.65
N ASN A 32 -15.54 1.64 -5.78
CA ASN A 32 -16.98 1.61 -6.03
C ASN A 32 -17.68 0.71 -5.00
N HIS A 33 -17.18 -0.51 -4.77
CA HIS A 33 -17.76 -1.39 -3.74
C HIS A 33 -17.73 -0.78 -2.33
N SER A 34 -16.64 -0.11 -1.97
CA SER A 34 -16.55 0.59 -0.68
C SER A 34 -17.52 1.75 -0.58
N ARG A 35 -17.69 2.54 -1.66
CA ARG A 35 -18.68 3.62 -1.70
C ARG A 35 -20.10 3.06 -1.57
N ASP A 36 -20.46 2.08 -2.39
CA ASP A 36 -21.80 1.49 -2.41
C ASP A 36 -22.18 0.91 -1.04
N ALA A 37 -21.24 0.22 -0.37
CA ALA A 37 -21.48 -0.32 0.97
C ALA A 37 -21.68 0.78 2.04
N ASN A 38 -20.92 1.89 1.95
CA ASN A 38 -21.09 3.02 2.86
C ASN A 38 -22.38 3.79 2.59
N ASP A 39 -22.76 3.94 1.32
CA ASP A 39 -24.01 4.60 0.92
C ASP A 39 -25.22 3.79 1.42
N LEU A 40 -25.23 2.46 1.25
CA LEU A 40 -26.27 1.58 1.80
C LEU A 40 -26.39 1.69 3.33
N LEU A 41 -25.26 1.72 4.03
CA LEU A 41 -25.25 1.90 5.48
C LEU A 41 -25.82 3.28 5.89
N LEU A 42 -25.44 4.34 5.18
CA LEU A 42 -25.91 5.69 5.45
C LEU A 42 -27.41 5.83 5.20
N ASP A 43 -27.90 5.25 4.10
CA ASP A 43 -29.32 5.21 3.75
C ASP A 43 -30.12 4.49 4.84
N TYR A 44 -29.63 3.33 5.30
CA TYR A 44 -30.25 2.60 6.40
C TYR A 44 -30.31 3.43 7.69
N ILE A 45 -29.18 4.03 8.10
CA ILE A 45 -29.12 4.87 9.31
C ILE A 45 -30.08 6.05 9.21
N THR A 46 -30.16 6.69 8.03
CA THR A 46 -30.98 7.88 7.79
C THR A 46 -32.47 7.53 7.72
N SER A 47 -32.82 6.30 7.34
CA SER A 47 -34.21 5.82 7.31
C SER A 47 -34.87 5.78 8.70
N GLY A 48 -34.07 5.68 9.77
CA GLY A 48 -34.56 5.50 11.13
C GLY A 48 -35.21 4.14 11.41
N VAL A 49 -35.16 3.21 10.46
CA VAL A 49 -35.63 1.83 10.64
C VAL A 49 -34.71 1.10 11.62
N ASP A 50 -35.31 0.35 12.53
CA ASP A 50 -34.63 -0.60 13.39
C ASP A 50 -35.33 -1.95 13.28
N ASP A 51 -34.62 -2.92 12.69
CA ASP A 51 -35.07 -4.29 12.49
C ASP A 51 -34.33 -5.28 13.41
N SER A 52 -33.73 -4.77 14.50
CA SER A 52 -32.94 -5.58 15.41
C SER A 52 -33.80 -6.63 16.11
N GLU A 53 -33.39 -7.89 16.03
CA GLU A 53 -34.02 -9.03 16.69
C GLU A 53 -33.10 -9.54 17.81
N TYR A 54 -33.67 -9.75 19.00
CA TYR A 54 -32.96 -10.24 20.19
C TYR A 54 -33.56 -11.57 20.66
N ASP A 55 -32.72 -12.43 21.23
CA ASP A 55 -33.20 -13.66 21.88
C ASP A 55 -33.83 -13.40 23.26
N ASP A 56 -34.32 -14.46 23.89
CA ASP A 56 -34.94 -14.41 25.22
C ASP A 56 -33.97 -13.96 26.33
N GLU A 57 -32.67 -13.97 26.07
CA GLU A 57 -31.58 -13.60 26.98
C GLU A 57 -31.06 -12.17 26.70
N GLY A 58 -31.60 -11.50 25.66
CA GLY A 58 -31.24 -10.16 25.25
C GLY A 58 -30.02 -10.07 24.32
N ALA A 59 -29.54 -11.18 23.77
CA ALA A 59 -28.47 -11.18 22.78
C ALA A 59 -29.01 -10.85 21.39
N LEU A 60 -28.26 -10.04 20.63
CA LEU A 60 -28.63 -9.65 19.28
C LEU A 60 -28.46 -10.85 18.33
N ILE A 61 -29.55 -11.30 17.69
CA ILE A 61 -29.54 -12.39 16.70
C ILE A 61 -29.40 -11.84 15.29
N LYS A 62 -30.05 -10.72 14.99
CA LYS A 62 -30.11 -10.15 13.64
C LYS A 62 -30.22 -8.64 13.69
N SER A 63 -29.53 -7.96 12.78
CA SER A 63 -29.60 -6.51 12.64
C SER A 63 -29.04 -6.12 11.28
N THR A 64 -29.88 -5.55 10.41
CA THR A 64 -29.42 -5.05 9.10
C THR A 64 -28.34 -3.98 9.29
N ARG A 65 -28.45 -3.17 10.36
CA ARG A 65 -27.41 -2.20 10.71
C ARG A 65 -26.03 -2.85 10.91
N HIS A 66 -25.96 -3.91 11.70
CA HIS A 66 -24.67 -4.58 11.97
C HIS A 66 -24.11 -5.24 10.71
N GLU A 67 -24.96 -5.87 9.90
CA GLU A 67 -24.55 -6.47 8.61
C GLU A 67 -23.97 -5.41 7.66
N LEU A 68 -24.65 -4.27 7.50
CA LEU A 68 -24.17 -3.15 6.67
C LEU A 68 -22.90 -2.50 7.23
N GLN A 69 -22.79 -2.34 8.55
CA GLN A 69 -21.57 -1.84 9.20
C GLN A 69 -20.39 -2.77 8.94
N HIS A 70 -20.61 -4.08 9.04
CA HIS A 70 -19.59 -5.08 8.76
C HIS A 70 -19.15 -5.01 7.28
N ALA A 71 -20.10 -4.98 6.34
CA ALA A 71 -19.80 -4.87 4.92
C ALA A 71 -19.02 -3.59 4.57
N ALA A 72 -19.39 -2.44 5.15
CA ALA A 72 -18.67 -1.18 4.96
C ALA A 72 -17.23 -1.25 5.52
N LEU A 73 -17.04 -1.89 6.68
CA LEU A 73 -15.72 -2.10 7.25
C LEU A 73 -14.88 -3.05 6.39
N GLU A 74 -15.42 -4.18 5.96
CA GLU A 74 -14.73 -5.18 5.15
C GLU A 74 -14.25 -4.61 3.81
N THR A 75 -15.11 -3.88 3.11
CA THR A 75 -14.74 -3.23 1.84
C THR A 75 -13.63 -2.20 2.03
N THR A 76 -13.66 -1.44 3.13
CA THR A 76 -12.61 -0.47 3.48
C THR A 76 -11.27 -1.16 3.79
N LEU A 77 -11.31 -2.27 4.55
CA LEU A 77 -10.11 -3.05 4.85
C LEU A 77 -9.53 -3.68 3.59
N ALA A 78 -10.37 -4.27 2.74
CA ALA A 78 -9.95 -4.86 1.48
C ALA A 78 -9.33 -3.83 0.54
N LEU A 79 -9.85 -2.59 0.51
CA LEU A 79 -9.27 -1.48 -0.24
C LEU A 79 -7.84 -1.17 0.23
N SER A 80 -7.60 -1.07 1.55
CA SER A 80 -6.27 -0.83 2.13
C SER A 80 -5.29 -1.95 1.76
N VAL A 81 -5.73 -3.21 1.89
CA VAL A 81 -4.90 -4.38 1.57
C VAL A 81 -4.47 -4.38 0.10
N VAL A 82 -5.37 -4.02 -0.82
CA VAL A 82 -5.03 -3.91 -2.25
C VAL A 82 -3.98 -2.82 -2.48
N GLN A 83 -4.13 -1.65 -1.87
CA GLN A 83 -3.15 -0.57 -2.00
C GLN A 83 -1.76 -0.98 -1.48
N GLU A 84 -1.70 -1.60 -0.31
CA GLU A 84 -0.48 -2.14 0.31
C GLU A 84 0.19 -3.21 -0.57
N ALA A 85 -0.61 -4.11 -1.17
CA ALA A 85 -0.13 -5.15 -2.06
C ALA A 85 0.55 -4.56 -3.31
N PHE A 86 0.01 -3.48 -3.88
CA PHE A 86 0.60 -2.83 -5.05
C PHE A 86 1.85 -2.01 -4.72
N ILE A 87 1.93 -1.39 -3.54
CA ILE A 87 3.18 -0.77 -3.04
C ILE A 87 4.28 -1.82 -2.93
N THR A 88 3.98 -2.95 -2.27
CA THR A 88 4.90 -4.08 -2.11
C THR A 88 5.32 -4.64 -3.47
N SER A 89 4.37 -4.81 -4.39
CA SER A 89 4.63 -5.35 -5.73
C SER A 89 5.53 -4.45 -6.56
N ALA A 90 5.30 -3.14 -6.55
CA ALA A 90 6.14 -2.17 -7.25
C ALA A 90 7.58 -2.20 -6.73
N PHE A 91 7.76 -2.20 -5.41
CA PHE A 91 9.09 -2.28 -4.80
C PHE A 91 9.80 -3.61 -5.12
N HIS A 92 9.12 -4.75 -4.99
CA HIS A 92 9.71 -6.05 -5.33
C HIS A 92 10.00 -6.19 -6.84
N TYR A 93 9.25 -5.50 -7.70
CA TYR A 93 9.55 -5.45 -9.13
C TYR A 93 10.87 -4.71 -9.40
N TRP A 94 11.08 -3.56 -8.74
CA TRP A 94 12.37 -2.87 -8.75
C TRP A 94 13.50 -3.76 -8.25
N GLU A 95 13.33 -4.38 -7.07
CA GLU A 95 14.39 -5.18 -6.46
C GLU A 95 14.82 -6.35 -7.35
N ARG A 96 13.85 -7.07 -7.94
CA ARG A 96 14.14 -8.15 -8.90
C ARG A 96 14.89 -7.64 -10.13
N SER A 97 14.48 -6.49 -10.66
CA SER A 97 15.11 -5.89 -11.83
C SER A 97 16.54 -5.42 -11.51
N ALA A 98 16.74 -4.75 -10.38
CA ALA A 98 18.04 -4.32 -9.88
C ALA A 98 19.01 -5.50 -9.67
N ARG A 99 18.52 -6.61 -9.10
CA ARG A 99 19.30 -7.86 -8.97
C ARG A 99 19.70 -8.41 -10.34
N ALA A 100 18.81 -8.37 -11.33
CA ALA A 100 19.12 -8.81 -12.69
C ALA A 100 20.13 -7.90 -13.41
N TRP A 101 20.11 -6.59 -13.15
CA TRP A 101 21.06 -5.65 -13.75
C TRP A 101 22.47 -5.78 -13.17
N THR A 102 22.56 -6.01 -11.85
CA THR A 102 23.81 -5.99 -11.09
C THR A 102 24.41 -7.37 -10.83
N GLY A 103 23.61 -8.44 -10.90
CA GLY A 103 24.00 -9.79 -10.47
C GLY A 103 24.11 -9.96 -8.94
N LEU A 104 23.79 -8.92 -8.15
CA LEU A 104 23.86 -8.99 -6.70
C LEU A 104 22.62 -9.69 -6.14
N HIS A 105 22.80 -10.86 -5.50
CA HIS A 105 21.69 -11.61 -4.89
C HIS A 105 21.55 -11.42 -3.37
N LYS A 106 22.36 -10.56 -2.74
CA LYS A 106 22.31 -10.30 -1.30
C LYS A 106 21.05 -9.51 -0.91
N PRO A 107 20.36 -9.84 0.20
CA PRO A 107 19.13 -9.17 0.63
C PRO A 107 19.42 -7.86 1.41
N ILE A 108 20.34 -7.03 0.93
CA ILE A 108 20.73 -5.80 1.60
C ILE A 108 20.44 -4.63 0.66
N PHE A 109 19.41 -3.85 0.98
CA PHE A 109 18.93 -2.72 0.17
C PHE A 109 20.06 -1.74 -0.18
N GLU A 110 20.82 -1.26 0.81
CA GLU A 110 21.92 -0.30 0.59
C GLU A 110 23.02 -0.84 -0.33
N ALA A 111 23.35 -2.14 -0.20
CA ALA A 111 24.33 -2.77 -1.07
C ALA A 111 23.80 -2.83 -2.52
N LEU A 112 22.52 -3.15 -2.70
CA LEU A 112 21.90 -3.20 -4.02
C LEU A 112 21.84 -1.82 -4.67
N VAL A 113 21.43 -0.77 -3.94
CA VAL A 113 21.44 0.62 -4.44
C VAL A 113 22.84 1.03 -4.87
N LYS A 114 23.88 0.71 -4.08
CA LYS A 114 25.26 1.00 -4.43
C LYS A 114 25.69 0.32 -5.74
N GLU A 115 25.36 -0.95 -5.94
CA GLU A 115 25.68 -1.67 -7.18
C GLU A 115 24.89 -1.15 -8.38
N VAL A 116 23.61 -0.78 -8.20
CA VAL A 116 22.79 -0.16 -9.27
C VAL A 116 23.42 1.17 -9.71
N ARG A 117 23.81 2.03 -8.76
CA ARG A 117 24.49 3.30 -9.06
C ARG A 117 25.84 3.10 -9.75
N LYS A 118 26.61 2.07 -9.38
CA LYS A 118 27.87 1.71 -10.08
C LYS A 118 27.64 1.24 -11.52
N ALA A 119 26.46 0.70 -11.81
CA ALA A 119 26.06 0.31 -13.16
C ALA A 119 25.52 1.50 -13.98
N ASP A 120 25.70 2.74 -13.51
CA ASP A 120 25.25 3.98 -14.15
C ASP A 120 23.72 4.05 -14.34
N ILE A 121 22.98 3.42 -13.43
CA ILE A 121 21.52 3.47 -13.39
C ILE A 121 21.07 4.44 -12.29
N SER A 122 20.15 5.34 -12.65
CA SER A 122 19.60 6.32 -11.70
C SER A 122 18.81 5.63 -10.58
N VAL A 123 18.95 6.14 -9.35
CA VAL A 123 18.18 5.69 -8.19
C VAL A 123 17.69 6.93 -7.44
N SER A 124 16.37 7.10 -7.37
CA SER A 124 15.75 8.19 -6.62
C SER A 124 16.15 8.14 -5.15
N ASP A 125 16.46 9.28 -4.55
CA ASP A 125 16.80 9.38 -3.13
C ASP A 125 15.62 9.00 -2.22
N GLU A 126 14.38 9.12 -2.73
CA GLU A 126 13.16 8.70 -2.03
C GLU A 126 12.94 7.19 -2.02
N LEU A 127 13.71 6.39 -2.78
CA LEU A 127 13.54 4.93 -2.82
C LEU A 127 13.80 4.29 -1.44
N SER A 128 14.65 4.91 -0.63
CA SER A 128 14.88 4.50 0.76
C SER A 128 13.61 4.56 1.61
N ALA A 129 12.79 5.60 1.44
CA ALA A 129 11.50 5.74 2.11
C ALA A 129 10.50 4.67 1.62
N VAL A 130 10.50 4.34 0.32
CA VAL A 130 9.68 3.24 -0.23
C VAL A 130 10.07 1.89 0.38
N ASN A 131 11.37 1.61 0.53
CA ASN A 131 11.84 0.39 1.22
C ASN A 131 11.37 0.36 2.68
N THR A 132 11.45 1.48 3.40
CA THR A 132 10.97 1.58 4.78
C THR A 132 9.46 1.32 4.86
N LEU A 133 8.66 1.92 3.96
CA LEU A 133 7.22 1.67 3.85
C LEU A 133 6.92 0.20 3.56
N ASN A 134 7.60 -0.43 2.59
CA ASN A 134 7.45 -1.86 2.29
C ASN A 134 7.74 -2.73 3.52
N ASN A 135 8.82 -2.43 4.26
CA ASN A 135 9.17 -3.17 5.47
C ASN A 135 8.15 -2.95 6.60
N LEU A 136 7.58 -1.75 6.72
CA LEU A 136 6.52 -1.46 7.65
C LEU A 136 5.24 -2.24 7.32
N ILE A 137 4.83 -2.29 6.05
CA ILE A 137 3.67 -3.08 5.58
C ILE A 137 3.87 -4.57 5.91
N LYS A 138 5.06 -5.14 5.65
CA LYS A 138 5.32 -6.57 5.86
C LYS A 138 5.43 -7.00 7.33
N HIS A 139 5.95 -6.13 8.20
CA HIS A 139 6.36 -6.52 9.54
C HIS A 139 5.66 -5.74 10.67
N ASN A 140 4.89 -4.71 10.34
CA ASN A 140 4.21 -3.82 11.28
C ASN A 140 5.13 -3.36 12.44
N ASN A 141 6.37 -2.96 12.11
CA ASN A 141 7.38 -2.59 13.09
C ASN A 141 7.28 -1.09 13.48
N PRO A 142 7.00 -0.74 14.75
CA PRO A 142 6.88 0.65 15.21
C PRO A 142 8.10 1.55 14.94
N ASP A 143 9.33 1.00 15.03
CA ASP A 143 10.55 1.78 14.80
C ASP A 143 10.64 2.28 13.35
N ARG A 144 10.16 1.47 12.39
CA ARG A 144 10.13 1.85 10.97
C ARG A 144 9.08 2.92 10.69
N ALA A 145 8.01 2.96 11.48
CA ALA A 145 7.03 4.04 11.38
C ALA A 145 7.65 5.38 11.76
N LEU A 146 8.48 5.45 12.81
CA LEU A 146 9.16 6.68 13.21
C LEU A 146 10.13 7.21 12.15
N ASP A 147 10.87 6.33 11.49
CA ASP A 147 11.74 6.73 10.37
C ASP A 147 10.93 7.24 9.17
N LEU A 148 9.79 6.61 8.89
CA LEU A 148 8.93 7.01 7.79
C LEU A 148 8.22 8.33 8.05
N VAL A 149 7.81 8.64 9.29
CA VAL A 149 7.22 9.95 9.66
C VAL A 149 8.15 11.11 9.31
N LYS A 150 9.47 10.94 9.44
CA LYS A 150 10.44 11.99 9.11
C LYS A 150 10.52 12.28 7.61
N THR A 151 10.20 11.30 6.78
CA THR A 151 10.32 11.40 5.31
C THR A 151 8.98 11.67 4.66
N TRP A 152 7.95 10.89 4.99
CA TRP A 152 6.58 11.01 4.47
C TRP A 152 5.57 11.18 5.62
N PRO A 153 5.53 12.34 6.28
CA PRO A 153 4.63 12.59 7.41
C PRO A 153 3.14 12.52 7.00
N ASP A 154 2.83 12.81 5.74
CA ASP A 154 1.49 12.78 5.16
C ASP A 154 0.88 11.37 5.09
N LEU A 155 1.68 10.31 5.29
CA LEU A 155 1.17 8.94 5.40
C LEU A 155 0.49 8.62 6.73
N PHE A 156 0.56 9.49 7.73
CA PHE A 156 0.08 9.19 9.06
C PHE A 156 -1.13 10.07 9.39
N ILE A 157 -2.32 9.47 9.37
CA ILE A 157 -3.60 10.18 9.59
C ILE A 157 -3.80 10.54 11.07
N THR A 158 -3.19 9.78 11.98
CA THR A 158 -3.37 9.97 13.43
C THR A 158 -2.01 9.97 14.12
N PRO A 159 -1.77 10.87 15.09
CA PRO A 159 -0.66 10.74 16.03
C PRO A 159 -0.69 9.36 16.68
N PRO A 160 0.46 8.86 17.18
CA PRO A 160 0.51 7.51 17.68
C PRO A 160 -0.40 7.36 18.89
N TYR A 161 -1.14 6.25 18.95
CA TYR A 161 -2.05 5.94 20.04
C TYR A 161 -1.52 4.77 20.87
N SER A 162 -1.81 4.78 22.17
CA SER A 162 -1.50 3.69 23.09
C SER A 162 -2.72 2.77 23.15
N THR A 163 -2.54 1.48 22.86
CA THR A 163 -3.53 0.47 23.25
C THR A 163 -3.23 0.00 24.66
N LEU A 164 -4.24 -0.48 25.38
CA LEU A 164 -4.21 -0.83 26.82
C LEU A 164 -3.06 -1.77 27.25
N ARG A 165 -2.28 -2.33 26.33
CA ARG A 165 -0.99 -2.99 26.57
C ARG A 165 0.00 -2.75 25.41
N ARG A 166 0.96 -1.84 25.63
CA ARG A 166 2.22 -1.61 24.87
C ARG A 166 2.18 -0.72 23.62
N GLU A 167 3.22 0.12 23.58
CA GLU A 167 3.82 0.90 22.48
C GLU A 167 2.89 1.79 21.62
N LEU A 168 3.35 3.03 21.45
CA LEU A 168 2.77 4.03 20.58
C LEU A 168 2.69 3.50 19.14
N THR A 169 1.48 3.20 18.67
CA THR A 169 1.25 2.61 17.34
C THR A 169 0.84 3.69 16.36
N TRP A 170 1.53 3.75 15.21
CA TRP A 170 1.22 4.68 14.13
C TRP A 170 0.27 4.02 13.12
N ARG A 171 -0.82 4.70 12.76
CA ARG A 171 -1.75 4.19 11.74
C ARG A 171 -1.39 4.78 10.37
N LEU A 172 -1.08 3.89 9.42
CA LEU A 172 -0.86 4.26 8.03
C LEU A 172 -2.19 4.66 7.37
N GLY A 173 -2.15 5.77 6.64
CA GLY A 173 -3.21 6.30 5.81
C GLY A 173 -2.86 6.19 4.34
N ILE A 174 -2.66 4.96 3.88
CA ILE A 174 -2.36 4.72 2.47
C ILE A 174 -3.61 5.06 1.64
N ASN A 175 -3.41 5.83 0.58
CA ASN A 175 -4.44 6.14 -0.39
C ASN A 175 -3.90 5.97 -1.82
N ASN A 176 -4.74 6.19 -2.82
CA ASN A 176 -4.33 6.00 -4.22
C ASN A 176 -3.15 6.91 -4.62
N ALA A 177 -3.08 8.14 -4.10
CA ALA A 177 -1.98 9.04 -4.38
C ALA A 177 -0.66 8.52 -3.78
N THR A 178 -0.70 7.88 -2.61
CA THR A 178 0.46 7.18 -2.05
C THR A 178 0.98 6.09 -2.99
N VAL A 179 0.09 5.24 -3.50
CA VAL A 179 0.47 4.15 -4.40
C VAL A 179 1.07 4.71 -5.71
N GLU A 180 0.45 5.74 -6.27
CA GLU A 180 0.92 6.43 -7.48
C GLU A 180 2.28 7.12 -7.28
N ARG A 181 2.52 7.70 -6.09
CA ARG A 181 3.82 8.24 -5.68
C ARG A 181 4.88 7.14 -5.65
N VAL A 182 4.57 5.99 -5.06
CA VAL A 182 5.47 4.82 -5.05
C VAL A 182 5.85 4.38 -6.47
N PHE A 183 4.86 4.25 -7.38
CA PHE A 183 5.15 3.92 -8.78
C PHE A 183 6.08 4.94 -9.44
N SER A 184 5.86 6.23 -9.19
CA SER A 184 6.70 7.30 -9.75
C SER A 184 8.14 7.23 -9.25
N ILE A 185 8.34 6.97 -7.95
CA ILE A 185 9.67 6.83 -7.34
C ILE A 185 10.38 5.58 -7.85
N VAL A 186 9.65 4.46 -7.97
CA VAL A 186 10.19 3.22 -8.52
C VAL A 186 10.58 3.40 -10.00
N LYS A 187 9.76 4.08 -10.79
CA LYS A 187 10.07 4.40 -12.20
C LYS A 187 11.34 5.24 -12.32
N ALA A 188 11.48 6.26 -11.48
CA ALA A 188 12.66 7.12 -11.40
C ALA A 188 13.93 6.40 -10.88
N SER A 189 13.80 5.15 -10.42
CA SER A 189 14.90 4.33 -9.89
C SER A 189 15.34 3.20 -10.83
N GLY A 190 15.03 3.31 -12.12
CA GLY A 190 15.42 2.34 -13.14
C GLY A 190 16.27 2.94 -14.26
N PRO A 191 16.71 2.09 -15.20
CA PRO A 191 17.42 2.53 -16.40
C PRO A 191 16.51 3.42 -17.27
N VAL A 192 17.11 4.45 -17.85
CA VAL A 192 16.49 5.43 -18.77
C VAL A 192 16.98 5.19 -20.18
#